data_AF-A0A2M7W5I7-F1
#
_entry.id   AF-A0A2M7W5I7-F1
#
_cell.length_a   1.000
_cell.length_b   1.000
_cell.length_c   1.000
_cell.angle_alpha   90.00
_cell.angle_beta   90.00
_cell.angle_gamma   90.00
#
_symmetry.space_group_name_H-M   'P 1'
#
loop_
_entity.id
_entity.type
_entity.pdbx_description
1 polymer ?
#
loop_
_entity_poly.entity_id
_entity_poly.type
_entity_poly.pdbx_seq_one_letter_code
_entity_poly.pdbx_strand_id
1 'polypeptide(L)'
;YLPKSLVKKPLTSLAEYLLGQIKNKQFNLIETKIQSDNRLYLKFPILYGLGLNQKPEIDKLYVKIEAEDEILPYAGIIFKPVAKFGFNFLARTYDLPTLMAGKIHAFLNRIWFKGKKQEINIKGRDFYDLWWFFDKKVTPNWKTLKKTTEVKDEKSLKRLLSERIKKVVTPGKLSFDLQNFISDQEFVFDFAKNYWKIINRYL
;
A
#
# COMPACT_ATOMS: atom_id res chain seq x y z
N TYR A 1 -27.71 -1.54 -5.44
CA TYR A 1 -28.02 -1.83 -4.04
C TYR A 1 -27.77 -3.32 -3.81
N LEU A 2 -26.73 -3.68 -3.05
CA LEU A 2 -26.51 -5.08 -2.67
C LEU A 2 -27.41 -5.42 -1.47
N PRO A 3 -28.11 -6.57 -1.47
CA PRO A 3 -29.04 -6.94 -0.41
C PRO A 3 -28.33 -7.19 0.93
N LYS A 4 -28.97 -6.77 2.03
CA LYS A 4 -28.50 -6.84 3.43
C LYS A 4 -28.25 -8.27 3.94
N SER A 5 -28.60 -9.32 3.19
CA SER A 5 -28.35 -10.72 3.56
C SER A 5 -26.93 -11.22 3.24
N LEU A 6 -26.11 -10.43 2.52
CA LEU A 6 -24.69 -10.74 2.23
C LEU A 6 -23.74 -10.46 3.43
N VAL A 7 -24.28 -10.07 4.57
CA VAL A 7 -23.53 -9.51 5.71
C VAL A 7 -22.81 -10.57 6.56
N LYS A 8 -23.01 -11.88 6.32
CA LYS A 8 -22.33 -12.91 7.12
C LYS A 8 -20.86 -13.17 6.73
N LYS A 9 -20.44 -12.91 5.48
CA LYS A 9 -19.04 -13.05 5.02
C LYS A 9 -18.76 -12.16 3.78
N PRO A 10 -18.44 -10.86 3.96
CA PRO A 10 -18.26 -9.93 2.84
C PRO A 10 -17.14 -10.35 1.88
N LEU A 11 -16.04 -10.91 2.38
CA LEU A 11 -14.95 -11.41 1.54
C LEU A 11 -15.33 -12.65 0.71
N THR A 12 -16.18 -13.54 1.24
CA THR A 12 -16.65 -14.70 0.47
C THR A 12 -17.48 -14.25 -0.72
N SER A 13 -18.43 -13.35 -0.46
CA SER A 13 -19.27 -12.78 -1.51
C SER A 13 -18.45 -12.03 -2.57
N LEU A 14 -17.44 -11.26 -2.12
CA LEU A 14 -16.51 -10.57 -3.01
C LEU A 14 -15.67 -11.56 -3.84
N ALA A 15 -15.16 -12.63 -3.23
CA ALA A 15 -14.37 -13.64 -3.91
C ALA A 15 -15.18 -14.34 -5.01
N GLU A 16 -16.41 -14.76 -4.70
CA GLU A 16 -17.32 -15.40 -5.68
C GLU A 16 -17.65 -14.45 -6.84
N TYR A 17 -17.99 -13.20 -6.53
CA TYR A 17 -18.26 -12.19 -7.55
C TYR A 17 -17.06 -11.97 -8.47
N LEU A 18 -15.88 -11.72 -7.91
CA LEU A 18 -14.66 -11.48 -8.69
C LEU A 18 -14.27 -12.71 -9.52
N LEU A 19 -14.38 -13.91 -8.94
CA LEU A 19 -14.10 -15.16 -9.64
C LEU A 19 -15.00 -15.31 -10.88
N GLY A 20 -16.30 -15.08 -10.74
CA GLY A 20 -17.24 -15.12 -11.86
C GLY A 20 -16.96 -14.07 -12.92
N GLN A 21 -16.74 -12.81 -12.51
CA GLN A 21 -16.48 -11.71 -13.45
C GLN A 21 -15.18 -11.91 -14.24
N ILE A 22 -14.13 -12.43 -13.61
CA ILE A 22 -12.81 -12.58 -14.24
C ILE A 22 -12.76 -13.84 -15.12
N LYS A 23 -13.32 -14.97 -14.66
CA LYS A 23 -13.37 -16.22 -15.45
C LYS A 23 -14.13 -16.04 -16.75
N ASN A 24 -15.24 -15.31 -16.73
CA ASN A 24 -16.10 -15.09 -17.89
C ASN A 24 -15.49 -14.15 -18.95
N LYS A 25 -14.33 -13.51 -18.67
CA LYS A 25 -13.70 -12.56 -19.60
C LYS A 25 -12.43 -13.12 -20.24
N GLN A 26 -11.37 -13.35 -19.45
CA GLN A 26 -10.03 -13.63 -20.01
C GLN A 26 -9.16 -14.59 -19.19
N PHE A 27 -9.47 -14.86 -17.91
CA PHE A 27 -8.63 -15.69 -17.05
C PHE A 27 -9.44 -16.84 -16.45
N ASN A 28 -9.68 -17.87 -17.24
CA ASN A 28 -10.46 -19.05 -16.83
C ASN A 28 -9.82 -19.87 -15.70
N LEU A 29 -8.48 -19.86 -15.58
CA LEU A 29 -7.71 -20.59 -14.58
C LEU A 29 -7.47 -19.83 -13.26
N ILE A 30 -8.06 -18.66 -13.07
CA ILE A 30 -7.91 -17.89 -11.83
C ILE A 30 -8.48 -18.66 -10.62
N GLU A 31 -7.75 -18.60 -9.50
CA GLU A 31 -8.17 -19.13 -8.20
C GLU A 31 -8.33 -18.00 -7.18
N THR A 32 -9.20 -18.20 -6.19
CA THR A 32 -9.33 -17.34 -5.01
C THR A 32 -8.94 -18.08 -3.74
N LYS A 33 -8.27 -17.41 -2.79
CA LYS A 33 -8.01 -17.94 -1.44
C LYS A 33 -8.26 -16.86 -0.39
N ILE A 34 -9.22 -17.10 0.50
CA ILE A 34 -9.40 -16.29 1.72
C ILE A 34 -8.33 -16.76 2.72
N GLN A 35 -7.46 -15.86 3.15
CA GLN A 35 -6.40 -16.17 4.12
C GLN A 35 -6.82 -15.83 5.56
N SER A 36 -7.63 -14.80 5.74
CA SER A 36 -8.16 -14.32 7.01
C SER A 36 -9.47 -13.56 6.77
N ASP A 37 -10.13 -13.12 7.84
CA ASP A 37 -11.39 -12.37 7.78
C ASP A 37 -11.28 -11.05 6.99
N ASN A 38 -10.05 -10.55 6.82
CA ASN A 38 -9.75 -9.30 6.15
C ASN A 38 -8.85 -9.45 4.90
N ARG A 39 -8.52 -10.69 4.47
CA ARG A 39 -7.57 -10.90 3.36
C ARG A 39 -8.01 -11.96 2.36
N LEU A 40 -8.06 -11.55 1.11
CA LEU A 40 -8.36 -12.36 -0.07
C LEU A 40 -7.17 -12.32 -1.05
N TYR A 41 -6.79 -13.48 -1.59
CA TYR A 41 -5.87 -13.58 -2.72
C TYR A 41 -6.61 -13.99 -3.98
N LEU A 42 -6.35 -13.28 -5.07
CA LEU A 42 -6.58 -13.74 -6.43
C LEU A 42 -5.26 -14.31 -6.96
N LYS A 43 -5.28 -15.52 -7.50
CA LYS A 43 -4.08 -16.20 -7.99
C LYS A 43 -4.23 -16.48 -9.48
N PHE A 44 -3.33 -15.90 -10.26
CA PHE A 44 -3.31 -16.01 -11.71
C PHE A 44 -2.13 -16.90 -12.13
N PRO A 45 -2.37 -18.10 -12.70
CA PRO A 45 -1.31 -18.96 -13.23
C PRO A 45 -0.86 -18.42 -14.59
N ILE A 46 -0.01 -17.40 -14.58
CA ILE A 46 0.39 -16.65 -15.78
C ILE A 46 1.89 -16.34 -15.85
N LEU A 47 2.66 -16.57 -14.78
CA LEU A 47 4.06 -16.11 -14.73
C LEU A 47 4.95 -16.84 -15.75
N TYR A 48 4.74 -18.12 -15.96
CA TYR A 48 5.43 -18.95 -16.94
C TYR A 48 5.10 -18.50 -18.36
N GLY A 49 3.81 -18.29 -18.67
CA GLY A 49 3.38 -17.75 -19.97
C GLY A 49 3.91 -16.35 -20.26
N LEU A 50 4.24 -15.57 -19.22
CA LEU A 50 4.88 -14.26 -19.33
C LEU A 50 6.42 -14.32 -19.37
N GLY A 51 7.04 -15.50 -19.28
CA GLY A 51 8.49 -15.65 -19.20
C GLY A 51 9.11 -15.10 -17.90
N LEU A 52 8.29 -14.76 -16.91
CA LEU A 52 8.71 -14.20 -15.62
C LEU A 52 9.10 -15.28 -14.61
N ASN A 53 8.88 -16.55 -14.95
CA ASN A 53 9.30 -17.67 -14.14
C ASN A 53 9.76 -18.84 -15.01
N GLN A 54 10.88 -19.44 -14.62
CA GLN A 54 11.50 -20.59 -15.31
C GLN A 54 10.92 -21.93 -14.84
N LYS A 55 10.24 -21.97 -13.70
CA LYS A 55 9.68 -23.20 -13.10
C LYS A 55 8.14 -23.16 -13.07
N PRO A 56 7.44 -24.06 -13.79
CA PRO A 56 5.97 -24.11 -13.80
C PRO A 56 5.33 -24.27 -12.41
N GLU A 57 6.05 -24.81 -11.44
CA GLU A 57 5.55 -25.04 -10.08
C GLU A 57 5.25 -23.75 -9.30
N ILE A 58 5.81 -22.61 -9.71
CA ILE A 58 5.61 -21.29 -9.07
C ILE A 58 4.94 -20.32 -10.07
N ASP A 59 3.97 -20.79 -10.84
CA ASP A 59 3.37 -20.04 -11.95
C ASP A 59 2.37 -18.92 -11.51
N LYS A 60 2.18 -18.72 -10.21
CA LYS A 60 1.08 -17.88 -9.69
C LYS A 60 1.51 -16.44 -9.42
N LEU A 61 0.95 -15.49 -10.15
CA LEU A 61 0.89 -14.08 -9.75
C LEU A 61 -0.22 -13.92 -8.71
N TYR A 62 0.14 -13.40 -7.54
CA TYR A 62 -0.80 -13.16 -6.44
C TYR A 62 -1.21 -11.69 -6.41
N VAL A 63 -2.51 -11.42 -6.59
CA VAL A 63 -3.10 -10.12 -6.28
C VAL A 63 -3.76 -10.22 -4.92
N LYS A 64 -3.25 -9.46 -3.95
CA LYS A 64 -3.75 -9.44 -2.58
C LYS A 64 -4.75 -8.29 -2.41
N ILE A 65 -5.92 -8.62 -1.86
CA ILE A 65 -6.96 -7.68 -1.45
C ILE A 65 -7.04 -7.72 0.08
N GLU A 66 -6.85 -6.57 0.71
CA GLU A 66 -7.02 -6.38 2.15
C GLU A 66 -8.25 -5.47 2.35
N ALA A 67 -9.20 -5.96 3.13
CA ALA A 67 -10.40 -5.22 3.51
C ALA A 67 -10.21 -4.69 4.92
N GLU A 68 -10.68 -3.48 5.19
CA GLU A 68 -10.69 -2.92 6.53
C GLU A 68 -12.10 -2.39 6.79
N ASP A 69 -12.62 -2.62 8.00
CA ASP A 69 -13.96 -2.17 8.36
C ASP A 69 -14.01 -0.66 8.66
N GLU A 70 -12.84 -0.05 8.91
CA GLU A 70 -12.71 1.36 9.26
C GLU A 70 -12.16 2.21 8.11
N ILE A 71 -12.89 3.29 7.84
CA ILE A 71 -12.46 4.36 6.95
C ILE A 71 -11.66 5.38 7.75
N LEU A 72 -10.64 5.99 7.14
CA LEU A 72 -9.89 7.06 7.80
C LEU A 72 -10.84 8.21 8.22
N PRO A 73 -10.73 8.69 9.47
CA PRO A 73 -11.61 9.76 9.95
C PRO A 73 -11.39 11.03 9.15
N TYR A 74 -12.47 11.73 8.81
CA TYR A 74 -12.44 12.95 7.98
C TYR A 74 -11.82 12.75 6.59
N ALA A 75 -11.82 11.52 6.07
CA ALA A 75 -11.28 11.20 4.76
C ALA A 75 -11.95 12.02 3.64
N GLY A 76 -11.13 12.65 2.79
CA GLY A 76 -11.58 13.14 1.51
C GLY A 76 -11.80 11.96 0.57
N ILE A 77 -12.96 11.91 -0.07
CA ILE A 77 -13.36 10.83 -0.98
C ILE A 77 -13.57 11.41 -2.37
N ILE A 78 -12.97 10.77 -3.37
CA ILE A 78 -13.16 11.08 -4.79
C ILE A 78 -13.64 9.84 -5.53
N PHE A 79 -14.35 10.06 -6.63
CA PHE A 79 -14.83 9.00 -7.50
C PHE A 79 -14.05 9.04 -8.82
N LYS A 80 -13.49 7.89 -9.20
CA LYS A 80 -12.73 7.72 -10.45
C LYS A 80 -13.44 6.71 -11.35
N PRO A 81 -13.97 7.12 -12.52
CA PRO A 81 -14.50 6.17 -13.47
C PRO A 81 -13.36 5.31 -14.04
N VAL A 82 -13.56 4.00 -14.07
CA VAL A 82 -12.62 3.03 -14.65
C VAL A 82 -13.35 2.29 -15.76
N ALA A 83 -12.83 2.40 -16.98
CA ALA A 83 -13.31 1.71 -18.16
C ALA A 83 -12.11 1.06 -18.87
N LYS A 84 -11.80 -0.20 -18.53
CA LYS A 84 -10.62 -0.91 -19.08
C LYS A 84 -10.87 -2.42 -19.15
N PHE A 85 -10.40 -3.06 -20.23
CA PHE A 85 -10.48 -4.52 -20.43
C PHE A 85 -11.91 -5.08 -20.26
N GLY A 86 -12.91 -4.31 -20.71
CA GLY A 86 -14.33 -4.68 -20.57
C GLY A 86 -14.88 -4.60 -19.14
N PHE A 87 -14.15 -4.01 -18.20
CA PHE A 87 -14.64 -3.65 -16.87
C PHE A 87 -14.99 -2.16 -16.84
N ASN A 88 -16.21 -1.86 -16.39
CA ASN A 88 -16.72 -0.50 -16.22
C ASN A 88 -17.25 -0.35 -14.80
N PHE A 89 -16.62 0.50 -14.00
CA PHE A 89 -17.07 0.77 -12.63
C PHE A 89 -16.59 2.14 -12.14
N LEU A 90 -17.24 2.64 -11.09
CA LEU A 90 -16.84 3.87 -10.42
C LEU A 90 -16.05 3.53 -9.16
N ALA A 91 -14.74 3.74 -9.19
CA ALA A 91 -13.86 3.49 -8.05
C ALA A 91 -13.97 4.64 -7.04
N ARG A 92 -14.34 4.32 -5.80
CA ARG A 92 -14.27 5.25 -4.68
C ARG A 92 -12.85 5.20 -4.09
N THR A 93 -12.13 6.31 -4.07
CA THR A 93 -10.76 6.37 -3.53
C THR A 93 -10.60 7.54 -2.57
N TYR A 94 -9.60 7.47 -1.71
CA TYR A 94 -9.16 8.64 -0.96
C TYR A 94 -8.57 9.70 -1.90
N ASP A 95 -8.73 10.97 -1.52
CA ASP A 95 -8.01 12.07 -2.13
C ASP A 95 -6.52 12.07 -1.73
N LEU A 96 -5.72 12.88 -2.42
CA LEU A 96 -4.28 12.91 -2.20
C LEU A 96 -3.89 13.38 -0.78
N PRO A 97 -4.52 14.43 -0.19
CA PRO A 97 -4.30 14.82 1.20
C PRO A 97 -4.58 13.72 2.24
N THR A 98 -5.67 12.95 2.08
CA THR A 98 -6.00 11.85 2.99
C THR A 98 -5.05 10.67 2.80
N LEU A 99 -4.63 10.36 1.57
CA LEU A 99 -3.59 9.34 1.34
C LEU A 99 -2.27 9.72 2.02
N MET A 100 -1.85 10.98 1.94
CA MET A 100 -0.67 11.48 2.63
C MET A 100 -0.80 11.33 4.16
N ALA A 101 -1.94 11.73 4.73
CA ALA A 101 -2.19 11.58 6.17
C ALA A 101 -2.13 10.11 6.61
N GLY A 102 -2.69 9.19 5.82
CA GLY A 102 -2.60 7.75 6.05
C GLY A 102 -1.16 7.23 5.99
N LYS A 103 -0.34 7.74 5.06
CA LYS A 103 1.08 7.39 4.95
C LYS A 103 1.91 7.91 6.13
N ILE A 104 1.66 9.13 6.59
CA ILE A 104 2.29 9.68 7.79
C ILE A 104 1.92 8.83 9.02
N HIS A 105 0.63 8.54 9.21
CA HIS A 105 0.17 7.69 10.30
C HIS A 105 0.86 6.31 10.28
N ALA A 106 0.90 5.67 9.12
CA ALA A 106 1.57 4.39 8.94
C ALA A 106 3.07 4.46 9.26
N PHE A 107 3.76 5.51 8.80
CA PHE A 107 5.19 5.68 9.01
C PHE A 107 5.55 5.92 10.49
N LEU A 108 4.74 6.70 11.21
CA LEU A 108 4.96 7.02 12.61
C LEU A 108 4.65 5.83 13.53
N ASN A 109 3.57 5.08 13.25
CA ASN A 109 3.00 4.13 14.21
C ASN A 109 3.30 2.65 13.91
N ARG A 110 3.66 2.28 12.68
CA ARG A 110 3.85 0.85 12.35
C ARG A 110 5.19 0.33 12.87
N ILE A 111 5.10 -0.76 13.63
CA ILE A 111 6.23 -1.64 13.95
C ILE A 111 5.98 -2.96 13.20
N TRP A 112 6.85 -3.35 12.27
CA TRP A 112 6.75 -4.66 11.62
C TRP A 112 7.68 -5.66 12.30
N PHE A 113 7.25 -6.90 12.41
CA PHE A 113 8.08 -8.01 12.87
C PHE A 113 8.25 -9.02 11.75
N LYS A 114 9.49 -9.40 11.44
CA LYS A 114 9.83 -10.54 10.58
C LYS A 114 10.22 -11.71 11.49
N GLY A 115 9.26 -12.60 11.73
CA GLY A 115 9.42 -13.76 12.60
C GLY A 115 9.56 -13.39 14.09
N LYS A 116 9.90 -14.38 14.92
CA LYS A 116 9.98 -14.24 16.39
C LYS A 116 11.17 -13.39 16.90
N LYS A 117 12.10 -12.95 16.03
CA LYS A 117 13.40 -12.36 16.47
C LYS A 117 13.90 -11.12 15.71
N GLN A 118 13.25 -10.65 14.64
CA GLN A 118 13.74 -9.46 13.90
C GLN A 118 12.63 -8.43 13.70
N GLU A 119 12.71 -7.30 14.39
CA GLU A 119 11.84 -6.15 14.18
C GLU A 119 12.27 -5.41 12.90
N ILE A 120 11.41 -5.42 11.88
CA ILE A 120 11.50 -4.52 10.73
C ILE A 120 10.72 -3.26 11.10
N ASN A 121 11.37 -2.33 11.77
CA ASN A 121 10.72 -1.09 12.18
C ASN A 121 10.46 -0.08 11.04
N ILE A 122 10.82 -0.42 9.79
CA ILE A 122 10.55 0.39 8.60
C ILE A 122 10.46 -0.44 7.30
N LYS A 123 9.54 -0.04 6.40
CA LYS A 123 9.52 -0.44 4.99
C LYS A 123 10.05 0.70 4.14
N GLY A 124 11.09 0.48 3.34
CA GLY A 124 11.74 1.52 2.54
C GLY A 124 10.78 2.24 1.59
N ARG A 125 9.77 1.55 1.05
CA ARG A 125 8.71 2.18 0.25
C ARG A 125 7.86 3.20 1.00
N ASP A 126 7.60 3.01 2.30
CA ASP A 126 6.82 3.98 3.08
C ASP A 126 7.61 5.29 3.28
N PHE A 127 8.95 5.21 3.38
CA PHE A 127 9.81 6.39 3.36
C PHE A 127 9.83 7.06 1.98
N TYR A 128 9.94 6.27 0.91
CA TYR A 128 9.93 6.79 -0.45
C TYR A 128 8.62 7.52 -0.76
N ASP A 129 7.48 6.94 -0.39
CA ASP A 129 6.17 7.57 -0.55
C ASP A 129 6.10 8.89 0.23
N LEU A 130 6.59 8.92 1.48
CA LEU A 130 6.63 10.14 2.27
C LEU A 130 7.44 11.25 1.58
N TRP A 131 8.64 10.93 1.07
CA TRP A 131 9.43 11.85 0.27
C TRP A 131 8.66 12.32 -0.97
N TRP A 132 8.03 11.41 -1.70
CA TRP A 132 7.27 11.72 -2.91
C TRP A 132 6.11 12.69 -2.63
N PHE A 133 5.38 12.52 -1.53
CA PHE A 133 4.32 13.46 -1.13
C PHE A 133 4.86 14.86 -0.84
N PHE A 134 6.03 14.96 -0.19
CA PHE A 134 6.68 16.24 0.06
C PHE A 134 7.20 16.91 -1.21
N ASP A 135 7.83 16.14 -2.10
CA ASP A 135 8.29 16.61 -3.41
C ASP A 135 7.13 17.18 -4.24
N LYS A 136 5.97 16.51 -4.19
CA LYS A 136 4.72 16.98 -4.82
C LYS A 136 4.02 18.11 -4.07
N LYS A 137 4.59 18.62 -2.97
CA LYS A 137 4.05 19.71 -2.14
C LYS A 137 2.61 19.45 -1.69
N VAL A 138 2.26 18.18 -1.46
CA VAL A 138 0.94 17.81 -0.97
C VAL A 138 0.82 18.25 0.48
N THR A 139 -0.27 18.93 0.82
CA THR A 139 -0.61 19.20 2.22
C THR A 139 -1.44 18.04 2.76
N PRO A 140 -1.10 17.44 3.90
CA PRO A 140 -1.86 16.32 4.44
C PRO A 140 -3.23 16.80 4.91
N ASN A 141 -4.21 15.90 4.92
CA ASN A 141 -5.48 16.15 5.60
C ASN A 141 -5.23 16.25 7.12
N TRP A 142 -5.12 17.49 7.61
CA TRP A 142 -4.81 17.78 9.01
C TRP A 142 -5.87 17.25 9.99
N LYS A 143 -7.14 17.18 9.59
CA LYS A 143 -8.21 16.63 10.44
C LYS A 143 -8.02 15.13 10.65
N THR A 144 -7.75 14.39 9.56
CA THR A 144 -7.40 12.97 9.63
C THR A 144 -6.15 12.79 10.49
N LEU A 145 -5.09 13.53 10.21
CA LEU A 145 -3.79 13.37 10.88
C LEU A 145 -3.87 13.60 12.40
N LYS A 146 -4.55 14.67 12.83
CA LYS A 146 -4.78 14.97 14.26
C LYS A 146 -5.60 13.90 14.97
N LYS A 147 -6.47 13.20 14.25
CA LYS A 147 -7.32 12.16 14.84
C LYS A 147 -6.59 10.81 14.91
N THR A 148 -5.69 10.53 13.99
CA THR A 148 -5.00 9.23 13.89
C THR A 148 -3.59 9.25 14.47
N THR A 149 -3.06 10.40 14.86
CA THR A 149 -1.68 10.54 15.39
C THR A 149 -1.61 11.59 16.49
N GLU A 150 -0.46 11.72 17.14
CA GLU A 150 -0.17 12.77 18.14
C GLU A 150 0.21 14.13 17.52
N VAL A 151 0.18 14.24 16.18
CA VAL A 151 0.55 15.46 15.46
C VAL A 151 -0.50 16.55 15.67
N LYS A 152 -0.07 17.71 16.19
CA LYS A 152 -0.95 18.85 16.48
C LYS A 152 -0.88 19.94 15.42
N ASP A 153 0.26 20.07 14.76
CA ASP A 153 0.60 21.14 13.83
C ASP A 153 1.80 20.73 12.96
N GLU A 154 2.20 21.61 12.04
CA GLU A 154 3.33 21.35 11.15
C GLU A 154 4.66 21.19 11.89
N LYS A 155 4.88 21.98 12.96
CA LYS A 155 6.12 21.92 13.74
C LYS A 155 6.27 20.56 14.43
N SER A 156 5.20 20.07 15.06
CA SER A 156 5.19 18.76 15.71
C SER A 156 5.28 17.62 14.69
N LEU A 157 4.67 17.76 13.51
CA LEU A 157 4.82 16.79 12.42
C LEU A 157 6.29 16.64 12.02
N LYS A 158 6.96 17.76 11.70
CA LYS A 158 8.36 17.79 11.28
C LYS A 158 9.28 17.17 12.33
N ARG A 159 9.06 17.52 13.61
CA ARG A 159 9.79 16.95 14.73
C ARG A 159 9.61 15.43 14.83
N LEU A 160 8.36 14.93 14.86
CA LEU A 160 8.07 13.50 15.00
C LEU A 160 8.60 12.67 13.82
N LEU A 161 8.48 13.19 12.60
CA LEU A 161 9.07 12.54 11.42
C LEU A 161 10.59 12.50 11.50
N SER A 162 11.23 13.61 11.87
CA SER A 162 12.69 13.69 12.04
C SER A 162 13.20 12.68 13.08
N GLU A 163 12.56 12.63 14.24
CA GLU A 163 12.86 11.67 15.32
C GLU A 163 12.70 10.23 14.83
N ARG A 164 11.57 9.91 14.17
CA ARG A 164 11.31 8.58 13.63
C ARG A 164 12.33 8.19 12.57
N ILE A 165 12.59 9.06 11.60
CA ILE A 165 13.54 8.82 10.50
C ILE A 165 14.93 8.51 11.05
N LYS A 166 15.45 9.34 11.97
CA LYS A 166 16.76 9.11 12.61
C LYS A 166 16.82 7.79 13.36
N LYS A 167 15.71 7.37 13.97
CA LYS A 167 15.64 6.13 14.75
C LYS A 167 15.58 4.87 13.89
N VAL A 168 14.80 4.87 12.81
CA VAL A 168 14.47 3.61 12.10
C VAL A 168 15.05 3.48 10.70
N VAL A 169 15.28 4.59 10.00
CA VAL A 169 15.74 4.58 8.60
C VAL A 169 17.26 4.41 8.55
N THR A 170 17.72 3.46 7.74
CA THR A 170 19.14 3.34 7.38
C THR A 170 19.26 3.07 5.87
N PRO A 171 20.40 3.40 5.23
CA PRO A 171 20.59 3.14 3.80
C PRO A 171 20.34 1.67 3.45
N GLY A 172 20.89 0.73 4.22
CA GLY A 172 20.70 -0.70 3.98
C GLY A 172 19.23 -1.15 4.03
N LYS A 173 18.43 -0.64 4.98
CA LYS A 173 17.00 -0.96 5.05
C LYS A 173 16.20 -0.36 3.88
N LEU A 174 16.56 0.85 3.44
CA LEU A 174 15.93 1.48 2.28
C LEU A 174 16.24 0.68 1.01
N SER A 175 17.52 0.44 0.71
CA SER A 175 17.94 -0.29 -0.48
C SER A 175 17.33 -1.69 -0.52
N PHE A 176 17.36 -2.42 0.61
CA PHE A 176 16.82 -3.78 0.68
C PHE A 176 15.33 -3.87 0.29
N ASP A 177 14.51 -2.89 0.67
CA ASP A 177 13.09 -2.87 0.26
C ASP A 177 12.96 -2.35 -1.18
N LEU A 178 13.59 -1.21 -1.50
CA LEU A 178 13.40 -0.47 -2.76
C LEU A 178 13.96 -1.18 -4.00
N GLN A 179 15.01 -2.00 -3.87
CA GLN A 179 15.60 -2.75 -4.99
C GLN A 179 14.59 -3.65 -5.72
N ASN A 180 13.53 -4.08 -5.02
CA ASN A 180 12.48 -4.92 -5.61
C ASN A 180 11.41 -4.12 -6.36
N PHE A 181 11.40 -2.79 -6.24
CA PHE A 181 10.37 -1.92 -6.81
C PHE A 181 10.92 -0.97 -7.88
N ILE A 182 12.23 -0.72 -7.89
CA ILE A 182 12.89 0.21 -8.80
C ILE A 182 13.98 -0.57 -9.54
N SER A 183 13.93 -0.54 -10.87
CA SER A 183 14.87 -1.27 -11.73
C SER A 183 16.27 -0.64 -11.73
N ASP A 184 16.36 0.68 -11.63
CA ASP A 184 17.62 1.42 -11.55
C ASP A 184 18.26 1.26 -10.16
N GLN A 185 19.24 0.35 -10.08
CA GLN A 185 19.92 0.03 -8.82
C GLN A 185 20.90 1.10 -8.37
N GLU A 186 21.46 1.88 -9.31
CA GLU A 186 22.33 3.01 -8.99
C GLU A 186 21.52 4.11 -8.30
N PHE A 187 20.35 4.43 -8.85
CA PHE A 187 19.40 5.33 -8.20
C PHE A 187 19.00 4.83 -6.80
N VAL A 188 18.68 3.54 -6.64
CA VAL A 188 18.31 2.99 -5.33
C VAL A 188 19.45 3.15 -4.32
N PHE A 189 20.69 2.88 -4.73
CA PHE A 189 21.86 3.05 -3.89
C PHE A 189 22.07 4.52 -3.50
N ASP A 190 22.05 5.43 -4.46
CA ASP A 190 22.30 6.86 -4.22
C ASP A 190 21.19 7.52 -3.42
N PHE A 191 19.92 7.18 -3.70
CA PHE A 191 18.77 7.65 -2.94
C PHE A 191 18.88 7.19 -1.47
N ALA A 192 19.16 5.91 -1.26
CA ALA A 192 19.28 5.33 0.08
C ALA A 192 20.47 5.90 0.85
N LYS A 193 21.62 6.13 0.19
CA LYS A 193 22.81 6.75 0.78
C LYS A 193 22.55 8.20 1.21
N ASN A 194 21.75 8.93 0.44
CA ASN A 194 21.51 10.36 0.64
C ASN A 194 20.15 10.68 1.31
N TYR A 195 19.44 9.67 1.81
CA TYR A 195 18.05 9.80 2.28
C TYR A 195 17.84 10.97 3.26
N TRP A 196 18.76 11.18 4.19
CA TRP A 196 18.68 12.25 5.18
C TRP A 196 18.78 13.62 4.52
N LYS A 197 19.77 13.83 3.65
CA LYS A 197 19.96 15.09 2.92
C LYS A 197 18.77 15.41 2.02
N ILE A 198 18.12 14.39 1.48
CA ILE A 198 16.93 14.51 0.63
C ILE A 198 15.73 14.96 1.47
N ILE A 199 15.41 14.23 2.54
CA ILE A 199 14.18 14.47 3.30
C ILE A 199 14.27 15.72 4.20
N ASN A 200 15.46 16.06 4.70
CA ASN A 200 15.68 17.20 5.60
C ASN A 200 15.45 18.57 4.93
N ARG A 201 15.21 18.62 3.62
CA ARG A 201 14.76 19.83 2.93
C ARG A 201 13.29 20.17 3.21
N TYR A 202 12.53 19.18 3.68
CA TYR A 202 11.09 19.25 3.90
C TYR A 202 10.71 19.24 5.39
N LEU A 203 11.67 18.93 6.27
CA LEU A 203 11.51 18.87 7.73
C LEU A 203 12.09 20.13 8.37
#